data_AF-A0A260Z2K7-F1
#
_entry.id   AF-A0A260Z2K7-F1
#
_cell.length_a   1.000
_cell.length_b   1.000
_cell.length_c   1.000
_cell.angle_alpha   90.00
_cell.angle_beta   90.00
_cell.angle_gamma   90.00
#
_symmetry.space_group_name_H-M   'P 1'
#
loop_
_entity.id
_entity.type
_entity.pdbx_description
1 polymer ?
#
loop_
_entity_poly.entity_id
_entity_poly.type
_entity_poly.pdbx_seq_one_letter_code
_entity_poly.pdbx_strand_id
1 'polypeptide(L)'
;MSGDSSPDSYNSDYLPVDLVVAEEPNSSGVVSLMERCAVCGRPAFCYNYGVLSCNACKMFFRRVEVDRITYTCKYWNKCYDGHEFVDVKRNTPRCRSCRYQRCLDVGMKYIQPGKPELELELSSRIDEEITSVIGNLLFLDSRRRHKIFNYYTSEDTTLKEMVTRSKGSRMALKKEGQVIQIHEWSFLAIYASVEIAIRSLAANIDRVMTPDGKDVYPDVMYKMAMFSHEFLDGIRSRLVVRLMDLKVTNEEHVLLNMLFFCYPAHSLSSNAKKIVSARQRVYSSALLKYCLLTYQHSGPSRFTDLLSIIHVINKQAEDVNYLTTLFQLYMPGTEYRKLFVEVCHS
;
A
#
# COMPACT_ATOMS: atom_id res chain seq x y z
N MET A 1 -40.46 35.56 19.17
CA MET A 1 -40.57 35.83 17.72
C MET A 1 -39.18 36.19 17.25
N SER A 2 -38.40 35.19 16.79
CA SER A 2 -38.23 34.78 15.37
C SER A 2 -37.44 35.84 14.59
N GLY A 3 -36.39 35.58 13.80
CA GLY A 3 -35.67 34.40 13.30
C GLY A 3 -34.50 35.01 12.47
N ASP A 4 -33.28 34.48 12.55
CA ASP A 4 -32.71 33.45 11.66
C ASP A 4 -32.20 33.96 10.30
N SER A 5 -30.89 33.79 10.04
CA SER A 5 -30.35 33.28 8.77
C SER A 5 -28.85 32.91 8.89
N SER A 6 -28.63 31.65 9.28
CA SER A 6 -27.67 30.63 8.77
C SER A 6 -26.19 30.97 8.40
N PRO A 7 -25.22 30.19 8.92
CA PRO A 7 -23.82 30.16 8.47
C PRO A 7 -23.56 29.09 7.40
N ASP A 8 -22.51 29.34 6.61
CA ASP A 8 -22.02 28.60 5.44
C ASP A 8 -21.99 27.06 5.61
N SER A 9 -22.56 26.38 4.63
CA SER A 9 -22.51 24.93 4.46
C SER A 9 -21.11 24.46 4.07
N TYR A 10 -20.42 23.79 5.00
CA TYR A 10 -19.24 22.98 4.70
C TYR A 10 -19.63 21.80 3.80
N ASN A 11 -19.11 21.77 2.57
CA ASN A 11 -19.30 20.66 1.65
C ASN A 11 -18.34 19.51 2.03
N SER A 12 -18.90 18.36 2.41
CA SER A 12 -18.23 17.24 3.07
C SER A 12 -17.63 16.17 2.13
N ASP A 13 -17.61 16.39 0.82
CA ASP A 13 -17.39 15.28 -0.14
C ASP A 13 -15.97 15.12 -0.70
N TYR A 14 -14.96 15.81 -0.16
CA TYR A 14 -13.56 15.58 -0.53
C TYR A 14 -12.65 15.67 0.69
N LEU A 15 -12.48 14.55 1.42
CA LEU A 15 -11.41 14.41 2.41
C LEU A 15 -10.10 14.03 1.70
N PRO A 16 -9.03 14.85 1.78
CA PRO A 16 -7.74 14.56 1.16
C PRO A 16 -7.15 13.26 1.71
N VAL A 17 -6.53 12.46 0.84
CA VAL A 17 -5.55 11.44 1.23
C VAL A 17 -4.25 12.15 1.58
N ASP A 18 -4.26 12.89 2.69
CA ASP A 18 -3.03 13.44 3.26
C ASP A 18 -2.50 12.41 4.27
N LEU A 19 -1.70 11.48 3.76
CA LEU A 19 -0.80 10.68 4.59
C LEU A 19 0.38 11.56 4.98
N VAL A 20 0.50 11.77 6.29
CA VAL A 20 1.50 12.53 7.03
C VAL A 20 2.90 12.45 6.41
N VAL A 21 3.41 13.61 5.99
CA VAL A 21 4.78 13.84 5.54
C VAL A 21 5.67 13.92 6.78
N ALA A 22 6.62 12.99 6.93
CA ALA A 22 7.76 13.19 7.81
C ALA A 22 8.86 13.91 7.01
N GLU A 23 9.30 15.07 7.52
CA GLU A 23 10.41 15.86 6.97
C GLU A 23 11.77 15.15 7.07
N GLU A 24 12.70 15.56 6.20
CA GLU A 24 13.99 14.91 5.91
C GLU A 24 15.01 14.92 7.06
N PRO A 25 15.91 13.91 7.14
CA PRO A 25 17.22 14.09 7.72
C PRO A 25 18.28 14.34 6.63
N ASN A 26 19.05 15.40 6.84
CA ASN A 26 20.22 15.78 6.07
C ASN A 26 21.42 14.89 6.46
N SER A 27 21.91 14.01 5.57
CA SER A 27 23.33 13.63 5.39
C SER A 27 23.49 12.27 4.66
N SER A 28 24.26 12.35 3.58
CA SER A 28 25.21 11.37 3.05
C SER A 28 24.90 9.86 3.15
N GLY A 29 24.50 9.28 2.01
CA GLY A 29 24.86 7.88 1.69
C GLY A 29 23.77 6.80 1.72
N VAL A 30 22.48 7.14 1.62
CA VAL A 30 21.42 6.14 1.47
C VAL A 30 20.58 6.46 0.26
N VAL A 31 20.75 5.68 -0.82
CA VAL A 31 19.81 5.69 -1.95
C VAL A 31 18.54 4.99 -1.46
N SER A 32 17.70 5.72 -0.74
CA SER A 32 16.28 5.42 -0.72
C SER A 32 15.84 5.36 -2.17
N LEU A 33 15.25 4.25 -2.61
CA LEU A 33 14.54 4.12 -3.90
C LEU A 33 13.32 5.07 -3.94
N MET A 34 13.56 6.38 -3.76
CA MET A 34 12.63 7.43 -4.09
C MET A 34 12.63 7.52 -5.61
N GLU A 35 11.58 6.97 -6.21
CA GLU A 35 11.33 7.17 -7.63
C GLU A 35 11.17 8.67 -7.93
N ARG A 36 11.61 9.05 -9.13
CA ARG A 36 11.71 10.44 -9.54
C ARG A 36 10.43 10.88 -10.22
N CYS A 37 9.98 12.09 -9.91
CA CYS A 37 8.84 12.73 -10.57
C CYS A 37 9.06 12.76 -12.09
N ALA A 38 8.15 12.17 -12.86
CA ALA A 38 8.27 12.09 -14.32
C ALA A 38 8.38 13.47 -15.01
N VAL A 39 7.88 14.52 -14.34
CA VAL A 39 7.90 15.90 -14.85
C VAL A 39 9.23 16.61 -14.55
N CYS A 40 9.77 16.48 -13.33
CA CYS A 40 10.87 17.36 -12.86
C CYS A 40 12.01 16.65 -12.14
N GLY A 41 11.96 15.33 -11.97
CA GLY A 41 13.04 14.52 -11.39
C GLY A 41 13.22 14.61 -9.88
N ARG A 42 12.50 15.53 -9.22
CA ARG A 42 12.44 15.60 -7.74
C ARG A 42 11.83 14.32 -7.17
N PRO A 43 12.12 13.97 -5.91
CA PRO A 43 11.47 12.85 -5.24
C PRO A 43 9.94 12.90 -5.36
N ALA A 44 9.35 11.78 -5.75
CA ALA A 44 7.91 11.58 -5.84
C ALA A 44 7.47 10.45 -4.93
N PHE A 45 6.22 10.52 -4.46
CA PHE A 45 5.68 9.60 -3.44
C PHE A 45 4.33 9.01 -3.81
N CYS A 46 3.72 9.47 -4.89
CA CYS A 46 2.42 9.03 -5.36
C CYS A 46 2.19 9.43 -6.82
N TYR A 47 1.31 8.69 -7.49
CA TYR A 47 0.66 9.03 -8.72
C TYR A 47 -0.37 10.13 -8.46
N ASN A 48 -0.22 11.26 -9.15
CA ASN A 48 -1.19 12.35 -9.17
C ASN A 48 -1.59 12.59 -10.62
N TYR A 49 -2.89 12.67 -10.88
CA TYR A 49 -3.41 12.89 -12.23
C TYR A 49 -2.92 11.81 -13.23
N GLY A 50 -2.86 10.56 -12.78
CA GLY A 50 -2.40 9.42 -13.59
C GLY A 50 -0.88 9.22 -13.67
N VAL A 51 -0.06 10.13 -13.11
CA VAL A 51 1.41 10.08 -13.28
C VAL A 51 2.15 10.22 -11.95
N LEU A 52 3.19 9.40 -11.74
CA LEU A 52 4.09 9.54 -10.59
C LEU A 52 4.76 10.92 -10.58
N SER A 53 4.43 11.73 -9.57
CA SER A 53 4.83 13.12 -9.54
C SER A 53 5.00 13.68 -8.13
N CYS A 54 5.86 14.69 -8.00
CA CYS A 54 6.07 15.39 -6.74
C CYS A 54 4.91 16.37 -6.44
N ASN A 55 4.75 16.75 -5.17
CA ASN A 55 3.68 17.66 -4.74
C ASN A 55 3.73 19.02 -5.48
N ALA A 56 4.94 19.51 -5.79
CA ALA A 56 5.08 20.76 -6.52
C ALA A 56 4.55 20.68 -7.97
N CYS A 57 4.68 19.53 -8.64
CA CYS A 57 4.11 19.33 -9.99
C CYS A 57 2.61 19.07 -9.91
N LYS A 58 2.13 18.29 -8.94
CA LYS A 58 0.71 18.12 -8.62
C LYS A 58 0.00 19.47 -8.49
N MET A 59 0.49 20.33 -7.59
CA MET A 59 -0.13 21.63 -7.31
C MET A 59 0.07 22.65 -8.44
N PHE A 60 1.13 22.51 -9.22
CA PHE A 60 1.32 23.33 -10.42
C PHE A 60 0.29 22.97 -11.50
N PHE A 61 0.19 21.69 -11.86
CA PHE A 61 -0.74 21.18 -12.87
C PHE A 61 -2.20 21.50 -12.50
N ARG A 62 -2.60 21.22 -11.26
CA ARG A 62 -3.95 21.56 -10.77
C ARG A 62 -4.31 23.04 -10.96
N ARG A 63 -3.42 23.96 -10.59
CA ARG A 63 -3.68 25.41 -10.72
C ARG A 63 -3.82 25.83 -12.17
N VAL A 64 -2.96 25.31 -13.05
CA VAL A 64 -3.06 25.61 -14.49
C VAL A 64 -4.41 25.18 -15.04
N GLU A 65 -4.87 23.99 -14.67
CA GLU A 65 -6.13 23.41 -15.16
C GLU A 65 -7.39 24.05 -14.55
N VAL A 66 -7.38 24.30 -13.24
CA VAL A 66 -8.52 24.93 -12.52
C VAL A 66 -8.67 26.38 -12.92
N ASP A 67 -7.58 27.14 -12.87
CA ASP A 67 -7.59 28.59 -13.10
C ASP A 67 -7.43 28.93 -14.60
N ARG A 68 -7.34 27.91 -15.47
CA ARG A 68 -7.13 28.01 -16.93
C ARG A 68 -5.98 28.94 -17.32
N ILE A 69 -4.85 28.82 -16.62
CA ILE A 69 -3.71 29.72 -16.78
C ILE A 69 -2.94 29.38 -18.05
N THR A 70 -2.81 30.33 -18.96
CA THR A 70 -1.94 30.16 -20.15
C THR A 70 -0.55 30.73 -19.87
N TYR A 71 0.49 29.93 -20.11
CA TYR A 71 1.88 30.38 -20.03
C TYR A 71 2.54 30.36 -21.42
N THR A 72 3.25 31.44 -21.75
CA THR A 72 4.06 31.53 -22.97
C THR A 72 5.53 31.32 -22.65
N CYS A 73 6.20 30.43 -23.38
CA CYS A 73 7.64 30.27 -23.29
C CYS A 73 8.35 31.46 -23.95
N LYS A 74 9.40 31.98 -23.32
CA LYS A 74 10.24 33.06 -23.87
C LYS A 74 11.41 32.54 -24.72
N TYR A 75 11.46 31.22 -24.94
CA TYR A 75 12.52 30.52 -25.63
C TYR A 75 11.89 29.61 -26.70
N TRP A 76 12.46 28.42 -26.93
CA TRP A 76 12.09 27.54 -28.04
C TRP A 76 11.12 26.41 -27.67
N ASN A 77 10.38 26.55 -26.57
CA ASN A 77 9.58 25.46 -25.97
C ASN A 77 10.35 24.19 -25.54
N LYS A 78 11.68 24.19 -25.62
CA LYS A 78 12.56 23.05 -25.28
C LYS A 78 13.20 23.14 -23.90
N CYS A 79 12.66 23.92 -22.97
CA CYS A 79 13.28 24.13 -21.65
C CYS A 79 13.27 22.88 -20.75
N TYR A 80 12.66 21.78 -21.19
CA TYR A 80 12.62 20.48 -20.51
C TYR A 80 13.29 19.36 -21.34
N ASP A 81 13.77 19.66 -22.56
CA ASP A 81 14.43 18.69 -23.42
C ASP A 81 15.92 18.60 -23.03
N GLY A 82 16.44 17.40 -22.80
CA GLY A 82 17.89 17.17 -22.60
C GLY A 82 18.40 17.27 -21.16
N HIS A 83 17.56 17.42 -20.14
CA HIS A 83 17.96 17.22 -18.75
C HIS A 83 17.75 15.76 -18.33
N GLU A 84 18.78 14.92 -18.47
CA GLU A 84 19.05 13.98 -17.37
C GLU A 84 19.16 14.83 -16.11
N PHE A 85 18.53 14.42 -15.02
CA PHE A 85 18.28 15.22 -13.82
C PHE A 85 19.55 15.52 -12.99
N VAL A 86 20.57 16.12 -13.62
CA VAL A 86 21.93 16.33 -13.12
C VAL A 86 22.16 17.83 -13.00
N ASP A 87 21.78 18.41 -11.86
CA ASP A 87 22.73 19.11 -10.98
C ASP A 87 22.03 19.61 -9.71
N VAL A 88 22.44 19.06 -8.57
CA VAL A 88 21.81 19.26 -7.24
C VAL A 88 21.98 20.70 -6.72
N LYS A 89 22.70 21.56 -7.44
CA LYS A 89 22.87 22.99 -7.09
C LYS A 89 22.04 23.96 -7.93
N ARG A 90 21.36 23.51 -9.00
CA ARG A 90 20.45 24.34 -9.83
C ARG A 90 19.15 23.61 -10.14
N ASN A 91 18.49 23.12 -9.10
CA ASN A 91 17.23 22.41 -9.21
C ASN A 91 16.08 23.36 -9.60
N THR A 92 15.76 23.49 -10.90
CA THR A 92 14.39 23.57 -11.48
C THR A 92 14.42 24.10 -12.92
N PRO A 93 13.88 23.38 -13.91
CA PRO A 93 13.52 23.97 -15.20
C PRO A 93 12.43 25.05 -15.02
N ARG A 94 12.84 26.32 -15.10
CA ARG A 94 12.06 27.50 -14.65
C ARG A 94 10.88 27.89 -15.56
N CYS A 95 10.86 27.40 -16.79
CA CYS A 95 9.83 27.80 -17.75
C CYS A 95 8.49 27.13 -17.41
N ARG A 96 7.51 27.93 -16.96
CA ARG A 96 6.18 27.43 -16.60
C ARG A 96 5.43 26.84 -17.81
N SER A 97 5.61 27.43 -18.98
CA SER A 97 5.04 26.94 -20.24
C SER A 97 5.54 25.52 -20.56
N CYS A 98 6.86 25.32 -20.65
CA CYS A 98 7.42 24.00 -20.90
C CYS A 98 7.18 23.00 -19.77
N ARG A 99 7.04 23.47 -18.52
CA ARG A 99 6.67 22.59 -17.39
C ARG A 99 5.29 22.00 -17.56
N TYR A 100 4.34 22.84 -17.98
CA TYR A 100 2.97 22.41 -18.22
C TYR A 100 2.91 21.49 -19.45
N GLN A 101 3.61 21.83 -20.53
CA GLN A 101 3.74 20.95 -21.69
C GLN A 101 4.28 19.58 -21.27
N ARG A 102 5.36 19.55 -20.46
CA ARG A 102 5.90 18.30 -19.95
C ARG A 102 4.90 17.52 -19.10
N CYS A 103 4.07 18.17 -18.29
CA CYS A 103 2.99 17.51 -17.56
C CYS A 103 2.05 16.75 -18.51
N LEU A 104 1.65 17.38 -19.62
CA LEU A 104 0.81 16.75 -20.64
C LEU A 104 1.54 15.62 -21.36
N ASP A 105 2.81 15.82 -21.73
CA ASP A 105 3.61 14.83 -22.45
C ASP A 105 3.83 13.55 -21.66
N VAL A 106 3.96 13.64 -20.32
CA VAL A 106 4.04 12.46 -19.44
C VAL A 106 2.68 11.85 -19.11
N GLY A 107 1.59 12.41 -19.64
CA GLY A 107 0.24 11.87 -19.51
C GLY A 107 -0.58 12.39 -18.33
N MET A 108 -0.24 13.53 -17.73
CA MET A 108 -1.11 14.11 -16.68
C MET A 108 -2.45 14.57 -17.26
N LYS A 109 -3.54 14.18 -16.61
CA LYS A 109 -4.90 14.55 -17.01
C LYS A 109 -5.71 15.12 -15.85
N TYR A 110 -6.33 16.28 -16.04
CA TYR A 110 -7.22 16.88 -15.05
C TYR A 110 -8.67 16.69 -15.46
N ILE A 111 -9.41 15.97 -14.63
CA ILE A 111 -10.84 15.73 -14.85
C ILE A 111 -11.61 16.77 -14.04
N GLN A 112 -12.33 17.68 -14.72
CA GLN A 112 -13.20 18.67 -14.08
C GLN A 112 -14.45 17.98 -13.48
N PRO A 113 -14.74 18.16 -12.18
CA PRO A 113 -16.00 17.72 -11.61
C PRO A 113 -17.17 18.49 -12.26
N GLY A 114 -18.18 17.79 -12.79
CA GLY A 114 -19.47 18.40 -13.14
C GLY A 114 -19.75 18.74 -14.61
N LYS A 115 -18.93 18.31 -15.59
CA LYS A 115 -19.32 18.39 -17.02
C LYS A 115 -19.88 17.04 -17.52
N PRO A 116 -21.15 16.97 -17.97
CA PRO A 116 -21.76 15.77 -18.52
C PRO A 116 -21.55 15.71 -20.04
N GLU A 117 -20.51 15.00 -20.48
CA GLU A 117 -20.45 14.44 -21.83
C GLU A 117 -20.39 12.92 -21.66
N LEU A 118 -21.47 12.26 -22.12
CA LEU A 118 -22.03 11.05 -21.52
C LEU A 118 -21.41 9.75 -22.09
N GLU A 119 -21.25 8.78 -21.20
CA GLU A 119 -20.86 7.38 -21.41
C GLU A 119 -19.41 7.07 -21.81
N LEU A 120 -18.91 7.53 -22.96
CA LEU A 120 -17.52 7.22 -23.36
C LEU A 120 -16.49 7.93 -22.48
N GLU A 121 -16.74 9.21 -22.15
CA GLU A 121 -15.87 9.94 -21.21
C GLU A 121 -16.06 9.46 -19.76
N LEU A 122 -17.24 8.98 -19.40
CA LEU A 122 -17.47 8.48 -18.04
C LEU A 122 -16.70 7.18 -17.79
N SER A 123 -16.68 6.26 -18.77
CA SER A 123 -15.83 5.07 -18.71
C SER A 123 -14.36 5.47 -18.60
N SER A 124 -13.86 6.34 -19.50
CA SER A 124 -12.44 6.72 -19.47
C SER A 124 -12.04 7.46 -18.19
N ARG A 125 -12.93 8.29 -17.62
CA ARG A 125 -12.68 8.97 -16.33
C ARG A 125 -12.63 7.98 -15.17
N ILE A 126 -13.52 6.98 -15.17
CA ILE A 126 -13.54 5.91 -14.16
C ILE A 126 -12.27 5.06 -14.28
N ASP A 127 -11.84 4.75 -15.51
CA ASP A 127 -10.63 3.97 -15.79
C ASP A 127 -9.37 4.68 -15.29
N GLU A 128 -9.27 6.00 -15.51
CA GLU A 128 -8.14 6.81 -15.04
C GLU A 128 -8.07 6.94 -13.52
N GLU A 129 -9.21 7.11 -12.85
CA GLU A 129 -9.28 7.17 -11.39
C GLU A 129 -8.83 5.85 -10.75
N ILE A 130 -9.34 4.72 -11.24
CA ILE A 130 -8.96 3.39 -10.75
C ILE A 130 -7.49 3.12 -11.02
N THR A 131 -7.00 3.44 -12.21
CA THR A 131 -5.59 3.29 -12.57
C THR A 131 -4.69 4.09 -11.62
N SER A 132 -5.10 5.33 -11.29
CA SER A 132 -4.36 6.16 -10.34
C SER A 132 -4.39 5.57 -8.91
N VAL A 133 -5.51 5.00 -8.46
CA VAL A 133 -5.61 4.35 -7.15
C VAL A 133 -4.71 3.12 -7.12
N ILE A 134 -4.80 2.23 -8.11
CA ILE A 134 -4.01 1.00 -8.19
C ILE A 134 -2.52 1.34 -8.29
N GLY A 135 -2.12 2.28 -9.16
CA GLY A 135 -0.73 2.71 -9.29
C GLY A 135 -0.15 3.26 -7.98
N ASN A 136 -0.94 4.02 -7.22
CA ASN A 136 -0.57 4.47 -5.89
C ASN A 136 -0.37 3.30 -4.92
N LEU A 137 -1.30 2.35 -4.88
CA LEU A 137 -1.22 1.20 -4.00
C LEU A 137 -0.04 0.30 -4.34
N LEU A 138 0.21 0.02 -5.62
CA LEU A 138 1.38 -0.74 -6.10
C LEU A 138 2.70 -0.06 -5.72
N PHE A 139 2.78 1.26 -5.86
CA PHE A 139 3.96 2.03 -5.47
C PHE A 139 4.20 1.97 -3.96
N LEU A 140 3.16 2.18 -3.16
CA LEU A 140 3.24 2.08 -1.69
C LEU A 140 3.61 0.67 -1.25
N ASP A 141 3.04 -0.35 -1.89
CA ASP A 141 3.33 -1.74 -1.62
C ASP A 141 4.79 -2.10 -1.96
N SER A 142 5.29 -1.69 -3.12
CA SER A 142 6.70 -1.86 -3.51
C SER A 142 7.66 -1.27 -2.46
N ARG A 143 7.38 -0.05 -1.98
CA ARG A 143 8.17 0.58 -0.90
C ARG A 143 8.08 -0.19 0.41
N ARG A 144 6.89 -0.67 0.78
CA ARG A 144 6.68 -1.49 1.97
C ARG A 144 7.49 -2.79 1.89
N ARG A 145 7.40 -3.51 0.76
CA ARG A 145 8.15 -4.74 0.49
C ARG A 145 9.65 -4.51 0.56
N HIS A 146 10.14 -3.45 -0.07
CA HIS A 146 11.56 -3.08 -0.01
C HIS A 146 12.05 -2.91 1.43
N LYS A 147 11.26 -2.24 2.29
CA LYS A 147 11.58 -2.10 3.72
C LYS A 147 11.57 -3.44 4.47
N ILE A 148 10.52 -4.24 4.30
CA ILE A 148 10.38 -5.55 4.96
C ILE A 148 11.57 -6.48 4.65
N PHE A 149 11.98 -6.53 3.39
CA PHE A 149 13.01 -7.47 2.96
C PHE A 149 14.42 -6.96 3.23
N ASN A 150 14.70 -5.67 3.05
CA ASN A 150 16.07 -5.15 3.12
C ASN A 150 16.43 -4.52 4.48
N TYR A 151 15.46 -4.28 5.36
CA TYR A 151 15.71 -3.60 6.63
C TYR A 151 15.21 -4.42 7.83
N TYR A 152 15.79 -4.16 9.00
CA TYR A 152 15.39 -4.76 10.28
C TYR A 152 15.36 -3.70 11.38
N THR A 153 14.75 -4.03 12.51
CA THR A 153 14.77 -3.19 13.72
C THR A 153 15.05 -4.03 14.95
N SER A 154 15.98 -3.56 15.79
CA SER A 154 16.22 -4.11 17.12
C SER A 154 15.28 -3.54 18.17
N GLU A 155 14.39 -2.61 17.78
CA GLU A 155 13.40 -2.04 18.69
C GLU A 155 12.30 -3.06 19.01
N ASP A 156 11.96 -3.18 20.29
CA ASP A 156 10.89 -4.03 20.79
C ASP A 156 9.75 -3.16 21.35
N THR A 157 8.94 -2.67 20.42
CA THR A 157 7.88 -1.68 20.68
C THR A 157 6.49 -2.30 20.64
N THR A 158 5.56 -1.70 21.38
CA THR A 158 4.12 -2.00 21.30
C THR A 158 3.45 -1.31 20.10
N LEU A 159 2.26 -1.78 19.69
CA LEU A 159 1.39 -1.11 18.71
C LEU A 159 1.15 0.36 19.10
N LYS A 160 0.90 0.61 20.40
CA LYS A 160 0.66 1.96 20.93
C LYS A 160 1.88 2.86 20.77
N GLU A 161 3.07 2.35 21.07
CA GLU A 161 4.33 3.09 20.88
C GLU A 161 4.60 3.35 19.40
N MET A 162 4.30 2.40 18.51
CA MET A 162 4.46 2.59 17.06
C MET A 162 3.55 3.69 16.53
N VAL A 163 2.28 3.74 16.95
CA VAL A 163 1.29 4.73 16.49
C VAL A 163 1.57 6.13 17.05
N THR A 164 2.10 6.23 18.28
CA THR A 164 2.33 7.52 18.94
C THR A 164 3.65 8.19 18.57
N ARG A 165 4.57 7.47 17.91
CA ARG A 165 5.87 8.02 17.48
C ARG A 165 5.75 8.83 16.20
N SER A 166 6.18 10.10 16.25
CA SER A 166 6.21 10.99 15.10
C SER A 166 7.24 10.61 14.02
N LYS A 167 8.34 9.94 14.39
CA LYS A 167 9.45 9.60 13.48
C LYS A 167 9.49 8.11 13.05
N GLY A 168 8.50 7.32 13.43
CA GLY A 168 8.49 5.87 13.20
C GLY A 168 9.61 5.11 13.93
N SER A 169 9.73 3.82 13.64
CA SER A 169 10.77 2.95 14.20
C SER A 169 12.11 3.15 13.49
N ARG A 170 13.22 3.06 14.24
CA ARG A 170 14.56 3.09 13.62
C ARG A 170 14.78 1.78 12.88
N MET A 171 15.12 1.87 11.59
CA MET A 171 15.41 0.74 10.74
C MET A 171 16.88 0.75 10.32
N ALA A 172 17.53 -0.40 10.37
CA ALA A 172 18.88 -0.62 9.88
C ALA A 172 18.84 -1.49 8.62
N LEU A 173 19.72 -1.22 7.66
CA LEU A 173 19.87 -2.04 6.46
C LEU A 173 20.48 -3.39 6.86
N LYS A 174 19.91 -4.49 6.35
CA LYS A 174 20.47 -5.83 6.52
C LYS A 174 21.79 -5.93 5.76
N LYS A 175 22.80 -6.52 6.39
CA LYS A 175 24.07 -6.81 5.70
C LYS A 175 23.90 -8.03 4.79
N GLU A 176 24.66 -8.08 3.70
CA GLU A 176 24.69 -9.23 2.80
C GLU A 176 25.11 -10.49 3.57
N GLY A 177 24.35 -11.57 3.43
CA GLY A 177 24.56 -12.82 4.18
C GLY A 177 24.06 -12.83 5.63
N GLN A 178 23.47 -11.74 6.14
CA GLN A 178 22.89 -11.72 7.49
C GLN A 178 21.65 -12.63 7.56
N VAL A 179 21.73 -13.69 8.37
CA VAL A 179 20.62 -14.61 8.64
C VAL A 179 19.59 -13.92 9.52
N ILE A 180 18.35 -13.82 9.03
CA ILE A 180 17.22 -13.29 9.80
C ILE A 180 16.91 -14.26 10.93
N GLN A 181 16.94 -13.77 12.16
CA GLN A 181 16.58 -14.60 13.31
C GLN A 181 15.06 -14.85 13.34
N ILE A 182 14.63 -15.99 13.89
CA ILE A 182 13.21 -16.36 13.98
C ILE A 182 12.39 -15.26 14.66
N HIS A 183 12.93 -14.60 15.70
CA HIS A 183 12.26 -13.51 16.41
C HIS A 183 12.18 -12.20 15.61
N GLU A 184 13.07 -12.00 14.64
CA GLU A 184 13.00 -10.87 13.69
C GLU A 184 11.99 -11.18 12.58
N TRP A 185 11.86 -12.45 12.20
CA TRP A 185 10.90 -12.91 11.21
C TRP A 185 9.48 -12.99 11.75
N SER A 186 9.26 -13.46 12.97
CA SER A 186 7.91 -13.57 13.58
C SER A 186 7.22 -12.21 13.74
N PHE A 187 7.99 -11.14 13.99
CA PHE A 187 7.51 -9.76 13.93
C PHE A 187 6.98 -9.37 12.54
N LEU A 188 7.65 -9.81 11.47
CA LEU A 188 7.24 -9.54 10.10
C LEU A 188 6.08 -10.46 9.68
N ALA A 189 6.08 -11.73 10.09
CA ALA A 189 5.13 -12.76 9.68
C ALA A 189 3.68 -12.45 10.10
N ILE A 190 3.48 -11.85 11.28
CA ILE A 190 2.15 -11.41 11.75
C ILE A 190 1.50 -10.37 10.82
N TYR A 191 2.31 -9.47 10.24
CA TYR A 191 1.83 -8.41 9.34
C TYR A 191 2.02 -8.73 7.85
N ALA A 192 2.71 -9.84 7.54
CA ALA A 192 3.14 -10.19 6.20
C ALA A 192 2.67 -11.58 5.77
N SER A 193 1.74 -12.24 6.46
CA SER A 193 1.24 -13.57 6.03
C SER A 193 0.71 -13.55 4.59
N VAL A 194 -0.13 -12.57 4.26
CA VAL A 194 -0.63 -12.34 2.89
C VAL A 194 0.49 -11.92 1.95
N GLU A 195 1.44 -11.10 2.44
CA GLU A 195 2.55 -10.61 1.63
C GLU A 195 3.57 -11.70 1.27
N ILE A 196 3.90 -12.57 2.21
CA ILE A 196 4.78 -13.71 2.00
C ILE A 196 4.08 -14.75 1.13
N ALA A 197 2.76 -14.91 1.28
CA ALA A 197 1.98 -15.76 0.39
C ALA A 197 2.03 -15.25 -1.07
N ILE A 198 1.96 -13.93 -1.29
CA ILE A 198 2.10 -13.32 -2.62
C ILE A 198 3.53 -13.42 -3.16
N ARG A 199 4.56 -13.28 -2.32
CA ARG A 199 5.93 -13.58 -2.76
C ARG A 199 6.08 -15.03 -3.21
N SER A 200 5.46 -15.96 -2.48
CA SER A 200 5.49 -17.39 -2.81
C SER A 200 4.74 -17.63 -4.14
N LEU A 201 3.58 -17.00 -4.34
CA LEU A 201 2.87 -16.98 -5.62
C LEU A 201 3.75 -16.46 -6.77
N ALA A 202 4.42 -15.32 -6.59
CA ALA A 202 5.30 -14.73 -7.61
C ALA A 202 6.52 -15.62 -7.93
N ALA A 203 6.99 -16.42 -6.96
CA ALA A 203 8.04 -17.41 -7.14
C ALA A 203 7.52 -18.77 -7.63
N ASN A 204 6.20 -18.92 -7.81
CA ASN A 204 5.52 -20.18 -8.11
C ASN A 204 5.82 -21.30 -7.10
N ILE A 205 5.81 -20.92 -5.81
CA ILE A 205 6.01 -21.79 -4.65
C ILE A 205 4.67 -21.92 -3.94
N ASP A 206 4.24 -23.15 -3.66
CA ASP A 206 2.94 -23.54 -3.07
C ASP A 206 2.86 -23.37 -1.55
N ARG A 207 3.91 -22.82 -0.94
CA ARG A 207 4.08 -22.75 0.51
C ARG A 207 4.82 -21.48 0.91
N VAL A 208 4.50 -20.95 2.08
CA VAL A 208 5.19 -19.80 2.66
C VAL A 208 6.63 -20.20 2.99
N MET A 209 7.58 -19.36 2.62
CA MET A 209 9.01 -19.54 2.91
C MET A 209 9.60 -18.31 3.62
N THR A 210 10.66 -18.52 4.38
CA THR A 210 11.45 -17.42 4.93
C THR A 210 12.13 -16.62 3.80
N PRO A 211 12.52 -15.36 4.02
CA PRO A 211 13.16 -14.54 2.99
C PRO A 211 14.47 -15.12 2.42
N ASP A 212 15.18 -15.94 3.20
CA ASP A 212 16.39 -16.69 2.83
C ASP A 212 16.07 -18.05 2.17
N GLY A 213 14.81 -18.35 1.90
CA GLY A 213 14.40 -19.55 1.15
C GLY A 213 14.42 -20.83 1.96
N LYS A 214 14.21 -20.75 3.28
CA LYS A 214 13.99 -21.92 4.15
C LYS A 214 12.51 -22.09 4.46
N ASP A 215 12.16 -23.27 4.98
CA ASP A 215 10.83 -23.48 5.52
C ASP A 215 10.59 -22.55 6.72
N VAL A 216 9.35 -22.09 6.86
CA VAL A 216 8.92 -21.24 7.96
C VAL A 216 8.81 -21.98 9.28
N TYR A 217 8.62 -23.30 9.24
CA TYR A 217 8.62 -24.16 10.40
C TYR A 217 9.88 -25.04 10.40
N PRO A 218 10.76 -24.92 11.41
CA PRO A 218 11.90 -25.82 11.56
C PRO A 218 11.45 -27.28 11.71
N ASP A 219 12.27 -28.24 11.21
CA ASP A 219 12.02 -29.68 11.33
C ASP A 219 11.71 -30.15 12.76
N VAL A 220 12.24 -29.45 13.76
CA VAL A 220 11.99 -29.73 15.18
C VAL A 220 10.51 -29.57 15.52
N MET A 221 9.81 -28.59 14.93
CA MET A 221 8.37 -28.39 15.18
C MET A 221 7.53 -29.56 14.68
N TYR A 222 7.89 -30.15 13.54
CA TYR A 222 7.23 -31.35 13.01
C TYR A 222 7.45 -32.60 13.88
N LYS A 223 8.49 -32.60 14.72
CA LYS A 223 8.75 -33.69 15.69
C LYS A 223 8.05 -33.47 17.03
N MET A 224 7.43 -32.31 17.25
CA MET A 224 6.72 -32.02 18.49
C MET A 224 5.34 -32.68 18.48
N ALA A 225 5.08 -33.56 19.45
CA ALA A 225 3.81 -34.30 19.55
C ALA A 225 2.56 -33.40 19.71
N MET A 226 2.74 -32.12 20.01
CA MET A 226 1.65 -31.14 20.14
C MET A 226 1.09 -30.62 18.81
N PHE A 227 1.76 -30.87 17.69
CA PHE A 227 1.32 -30.43 16.36
C PHE A 227 1.19 -31.62 15.41
N SER A 228 0.08 -31.70 14.66
CA SER A 228 0.01 -32.59 13.51
C SER A 228 0.71 -31.96 12.31
N HIS A 229 1.27 -32.80 11.44
CA HIS A 229 1.86 -32.35 10.18
C HIS A 229 0.82 -31.59 9.33
N GLU A 230 -0.40 -32.11 9.25
CA GLU A 230 -1.52 -31.51 8.51
C GLU A 230 -1.87 -30.11 8.99
N PHE A 231 -1.79 -29.86 10.31
CA PHE A 231 -2.06 -28.55 10.88
C PHE A 231 -0.98 -27.52 10.49
N LEU A 232 0.30 -27.87 10.65
CA LEU A 232 1.42 -27.00 10.25
C LEU A 232 1.41 -26.75 8.74
N ASP A 233 1.18 -27.78 7.94
CA ASP A 233 1.09 -27.69 6.49
C ASP A 233 -0.09 -26.83 6.02
N GLY A 234 -1.21 -26.89 6.75
CA GLY A 234 -2.37 -26.05 6.56
C GLY A 234 -2.04 -24.56 6.75
N ILE A 235 -1.35 -24.19 7.83
CA ILE A 235 -0.93 -22.79 8.05
C ILE A 235 0.05 -22.35 6.97
N ARG A 236 0.97 -23.24 6.59
CA ARG A 236 2.06 -22.99 5.63
C ARG A 236 1.57 -22.79 4.20
N SER A 237 0.51 -23.48 3.77
CA SER A 237 0.20 -23.63 2.33
C SER A 237 -1.19 -23.13 1.93
N ARG A 238 -2.18 -23.16 2.83
CA ARG A 238 -3.60 -22.94 2.48
C ARG A 238 -3.86 -21.60 1.77
N LEU A 239 -3.30 -20.51 2.30
CA LEU A 239 -3.46 -19.19 1.67
C LEU A 239 -2.75 -19.13 0.32
N VAL A 240 -1.52 -19.64 0.24
CA VAL A 240 -0.70 -19.61 -0.98
C VAL A 240 -1.39 -20.36 -2.11
N VAL A 241 -1.83 -21.60 -1.84
CA VAL A 241 -2.55 -22.43 -2.80
C VAL A 241 -3.84 -21.74 -3.25
N ARG A 242 -4.61 -21.14 -2.34
CA ARG A 242 -5.84 -20.41 -2.74
C ARG A 242 -5.54 -19.23 -3.67
N LEU A 243 -4.47 -18.47 -3.39
CA LEU A 243 -4.05 -17.36 -4.24
C LEU A 243 -3.55 -17.85 -5.61
N MET A 244 -2.86 -19.00 -5.65
CA MET A 244 -2.41 -19.65 -6.89
C MET A 244 -3.58 -20.17 -7.73
N ASP A 245 -4.53 -20.87 -7.12
CA ASP A 245 -5.73 -21.41 -7.80
C ASP A 245 -6.53 -20.28 -8.46
N LEU A 246 -6.69 -19.17 -7.73
CA LEU A 246 -7.37 -17.98 -8.24
C LEU A 246 -6.50 -17.14 -9.18
N LYS A 247 -5.19 -17.40 -9.30
CA LYS A 247 -4.24 -16.62 -10.09
C LYS A 247 -4.37 -15.12 -9.78
N VAL A 248 -4.30 -14.78 -8.50
CA VAL A 248 -4.49 -13.39 -8.04
C VAL A 248 -3.39 -12.49 -8.61
N THR A 249 -3.76 -11.38 -9.23
CA THR A 249 -2.79 -10.41 -9.77
C THR A 249 -2.28 -9.44 -8.69
N ASN A 250 -1.22 -8.69 -8.99
CA ASN A 250 -0.69 -7.69 -8.05
C ASN A 250 -1.71 -6.56 -7.79
N GLU A 251 -2.46 -6.16 -8.82
CA GLU A 251 -3.51 -5.15 -8.75
C GLU A 251 -4.66 -5.60 -7.84
N GLU A 252 -5.10 -6.85 -7.99
CA GLU A 252 -6.13 -7.45 -7.14
C GLU A 252 -5.65 -7.57 -5.70
N HIS A 253 -4.41 -8.01 -5.48
CA HIS A 253 -3.78 -8.13 -4.17
C HIS A 253 -3.78 -6.81 -3.41
N VAL A 254 -3.30 -5.71 -4.03
CA VAL A 254 -3.22 -4.44 -3.31
C VAL A 254 -4.59 -3.86 -2.97
N LEU A 255 -5.60 -4.11 -3.80
CA LEU A 255 -6.99 -3.72 -3.52
C LEU A 255 -7.60 -4.59 -2.41
N LEU A 256 -7.39 -5.90 -2.43
CA LEU A 256 -7.84 -6.83 -1.40
C LEU A 256 -7.21 -6.50 -0.04
N ASN A 257 -5.91 -6.23 0.00
CA ASN A 257 -5.22 -5.79 1.22
C ASN A 257 -5.90 -4.57 1.83
N MET A 258 -6.20 -3.55 1.03
CA MET A 258 -6.86 -2.34 1.54
C MET A 258 -8.29 -2.62 1.98
N LEU A 259 -9.02 -3.48 1.27
CA LEU A 259 -10.39 -3.86 1.61
C LEU A 259 -10.46 -4.60 2.95
N PHE A 260 -9.58 -5.58 3.16
CA PHE A 260 -9.51 -6.38 4.38
C PHE A 260 -8.91 -5.60 5.55
N PHE A 261 -7.96 -4.70 5.29
CA PHE A 261 -7.42 -3.81 6.31
C PHE A 261 -8.45 -2.77 6.78
N CYS A 262 -9.27 -2.23 5.87
CA CYS A 262 -10.36 -1.32 6.20
C CYS A 262 -11.63 -2.05 6.70
N TYR A 263 -11.48 -3.15 7.44
CA TYR A 263 -12.61 -3.82 8.07
C TYR A 263 -13.07 -3.08 9.34
N PRO A 264 -14.34 -2.65 9.44
CA PRO A 264 -14.84 -1.91 10.61
C PRO A 264 -15.08 -2.85 11.79
N ALA A 265 -14.01 -3.18 12.52
CA ALA A 265 -14.07 -4.05 13.69
C ALA A 265 -15.05 -3.54 14.77
N HIS A 266 -15.70 -4.47 15.48
CA HIS A 266 -16.71 -4.16 16.49
C HIS A 266 -16.16 -3.35 17.67
N SER A 267 -14.88 -3.49 17.99
CA SER A 267 -14.17 -2.79 19.07
C SER A 267 -13.90 -1.30 18.80
N LEU A 268 -14.11 -0.83 17.56
CA LEU A 268 -13.84 0.57 17.20
C LEU A 268 -14.94 1.53 17.68
N SER A 269 -14.54 2.78 17.96
CA SER A 269 -15.48 3.87 18.27
C SER A 269 -16.41 4.15 17.09
N SER A 270 -17.59 4.72 17.37
CA SER A 270 -18.58 5.05 16.32
C SER A 270 -18.02 5.96 15.23
N ASN A 271 -17.14 6.91 15.58
CA ASN A 271 -16.48 7.77 14.61
C ASN A 271 -15.44 7.01 13.77
N ALA A 272 -14.61 6.18 14.41
CA ALA A 272 -13.63 5.35 13.70
C ALA A 272 -14.31 4.39 12.72
N LYS A 273 -15.41 3.75 13.12
CA LYS A 273 -16.21 2.88 12.24
C LYS A 273 -16.72 3.62 11.00
N LYS A 274 -17.19 4.85 11.14
CA LYS A 274 -17.65 5.67 9.99
C LYS A 274 -16.49 5.91 9.01
N ILE A 275 -15.33 6.33 9.51
CA ILE A 275 -14.15 6.60 8.68
C ILE A 275 -13.67 5.34 7.96
N VAL A 276 -13.51 4.24 8.69
CA VAL A 276 -13.05 2.95 8.14
C VAL A 276 -14.06 2.41 7.11
N SER A 277 -15.36 2.46 7.41
CA SER A 277 -16.40 2.02 6.48
C SER A 277 -16.43 2.86 5.20
N ALA A 278 -16.23 4.19 5.31
CA ALA A 278 -16.15 5.05 4.13
C ALA A 278 -14.96 4.66 3.23
N ARG A 279 -13.79 4.39 3.83
CA ARG A 279 -12.60 3.91 3.09
C ARG A 279 -12.82 2.53 2.49
N GLN A 280 -13.44 1.62 3.22
CA GLN A 280 -13.75 0.27 2.76
C GLN A 280 -14.63 0.29 1.49
N ARG A 281 -15.65 1.16 1.45
CA ARG A 281 -16.51 1.32 0.27
C ARG A 281 -15.74 1.80 -0.95
N VAL A 282 -14.77 2.70 -0.77
CA VAL A 282 -13.92 3.19 -1.87
C VAL A 282 -13.13 2.02 -2.49
N TYR A 283 -12.45 1.22 -1.66
CA TYR A 283 -11.66 0.09 -2.16
C TYR A 283 -12.52 -1.06 -2.71
N SER A 284 -13.69 -1.31 -2.10
CA SER A 284 -14.66 -2.29 -2.61
C SER A 284 -15.18 -1.89 -4.00
N SER A 285 -15.54 -0.61 -4.18
CA SER A 285 -15.96 -0.05 -5.47
C SER A 285 -14.83 -0.12 -6.50
N ALA A 286 -13.61 0.25 -6.12
CA ALA A 286 -12.44 0.17 -7.00
C ALA A 286 -12.17 -1.28 -7.46
N LEU A 287 -12.26 -2.26 -6.56
CA LEU A 287 -12.08 -3.67 -6.88
C LEU A 287 -13.17 -4.20 -7.81
N LEU A 288 -14.44 -3.89 -7.53
CA LEU A 288 -15.54 -4.31 -8.41
C LEU A 288 -15.38 -3.72 -9.82
N LYS A 289 -15.08 -2.43 -9.92
CA LYS A 289 -14.87 -1.77 -11.21
C LYS A 289 -13.66 -2.34 -11.95
N TYR A 290 -12.53 -2.57 -11.27
CA TYR A 290 -11.38 -3.25 -11.86
C TYR A 290 -11.76 -4.62 -12.43
N CYS A 291 -12.57 -5.40 -11.69
CA CYS A 291 -13.03 -6.70 -12.15
C CYS A 291 -13.93 -6.59 -13.39
N LEU A 292 -14.85 -5.62 -13.41
CA LEU A 292 -15.73 -5.37 -14.56
C LEU A 292 -14.95 -4.95 -15.81
N LEU A 293 -13.94 -4.09 -15.66
CA LEU A 293 -13.11 -3.62 -16.77
C LEU A 293 -12.20 -4.72 -17.33
N THR A 294 -11.60 -5.51 -16.44
CA THR A 294 -10.60 -6.53 -16.81
C THR A 294 -11.24 -7.82 -17.30
N TYR A 295 -12.34 -8.25 -16.68
CA TYR A 295 -12.97 -9.55 -16.93
C TYR A 295 -14.38 -9.46 -17.53
N GLN A 296 -14.86 -8.25 -17.81
CA GLN A 296 -16.12 -7.98 -18.52
C GLN A 296 -17.30 -8.70 -17.87
N HIS A 297 -18.00 -9.57 -18.61
CA HIS A 297 -19.14 -10.34 -18.12
C HIS A 297 -18.80 -11.26 -16.92
N SER A 298 -17.55 -11.69 -16.78
CA SER A 298 -17.09 -12.50 -15.64
C SER A 298 -16.68 -11.67 -14.42
N GLY A 299 -16.71 -10.33 -14.53
CA GLY A 299 -16.29 -9.40 -13.48
C GLY A 299 -16.99 -9.60 -12.12
N PRO A 300 -18.33 -9.74 -12.05
CA PRO A 300 -19.02 -9.98 -10.79
C PRO A 300 -18.60 -11.30 -10.12
N SER A 301 -18.49 -12.38 -10.89
CA SER A 301 -18.02 -13.67 -10.39
C SER A 301 -16.59 -13.58 -9.87
N ARG A 302 -15.69 -12.91 -10.62
CA ARG A 302 -14.32 -12.66 -10.19
C ARG A 302 -14.26 -11.87 -8.89
N PHE A 303 -15.08 -10.82 -8.76
CA PHE A 303 -15.17 -10.04 -7.54
C PHE A 303 -15.55 -10.92 -6.34
N THR A 304 -16.57 -11.77 -6.47
CA THR A 304 -16.97 -12.72 -5.42
C THR A 304 -15.87 -13.74 -5.10
N ASP A 305 -15.20 -14.29 -6.10
CA ASP A 305 -14.08 -15.22 -5.92
C ASP A 305 -12.94 -14.57 -5.11
N LEU A 306 -12.59 -13.32 -5.43
CA LEU A 306 -11.56 -12.58 -4.71
C LEU A 306 -11.99 -12.27 -3.27
N LEU A 307 -13.25 -11.90 -3.04
CA LEU A 307 -13.76 -11.68 -1.68
C LEU A 307 -13.72 -12.97 -0.84
N SER A 308 -13.90 -14.14 -1.45
CA SER A 308 -13.85 -15.43 -0.74
C SER A 308 -12.51 -15.70 -0.03
N ILE A 309 -11.43 -15.04 -0.45
CA ILE A 309 -10.10 -15.16 0.17
C ILE A 309 -10.13 -14.77 1.65
N ILE A 310 -11.04 -13.88 2.08
CA ILE A 310 -11.16 -13.48 3.48
C ILE A 310 -11.40 -14.67 4.42
N HIS A 311 -12.13 -15.69 3.96
CA HIS A 311 -12.39 -16.88 4.77
C HIS A 311 -11.11 -17.70 5.02
N VAL A 312 -10.23 -17.76 4.02
CA VAL A 312 -8.94 -18.44 4.14
C VAL A 312 -7.98 -17.64 5.04
N ILE A 313 -7.98 -16.31 4.92
CA ILE A 313 -7.20 -15.43 5.80
C ILE A 313 -7.67 -15.57 7.25
N ASN A 314 -8.97 -15.51 7.52
CA ASN A 314 -9.51 -15.66 8.87
C ASN A 314 -9.15 -17.02 9.46
N LYS A 315 -9.30 -18.10 8.70
CA LYS A 315 -8.92 -19.44 9.15
C LYS A 315 -7.41 -19.56 9.41
N GLN A 316 -6.57 -18.92 8.59
CA GLN A 316 -5.13 -18.86 8.84
C GLN A 316 -4.81 -18.09 10.12
N ALA A 317 -5.48 -16.97 10.38
CA ALA A 317 -5.29 -16.20 11.61
C ALA A 317 -5.68 -17.01 12.86
N GLU A 318 -6.80 -17.72 12.82
CA GLU A 318 -7.23 -18.64 13.88
C GLU A 318 -6.19 -19.75 14.13
N ASP A 319 -5.69 -20.39 13.08
CA ASP A 319 -4.70 -21.47 13.22
C ASP A 319 -3.35 -20.94 13.74
N VAL A 320 -2.91 -19.75 13.31
CA VAL A 320 -1.70 -19.11 13.83
C VAL A 320 -1.84 -18.73 15.31
N ASN A 321 -3.02 -18.24 15.72
CA ASN A 321 -3.30 -17.94 17.11
C ASN A 321 -3.28 -19.22 17.95
N TYR A 322 -3.92 -20.29 17.48
CA TYR A 322 -3.90 -21.59 18.16
C TYR A 322 -2.47 -22.16 18.28
N LEU A 323 -1.68 -22.12 17.21
CA LEU A 323 -0.27 -22.50 17.20
C LEU A 323 0.51 -21.73 18.27
N THR A 324 0.31 -20.42 18.34
CA THR A 324 1.00 -19.53 19.28
C THR A 324 0.62 -19.84 20.73
N THR A 325 -0.66 -20.04 21.02
CA THR A 325 -1.13 -20.41 22.36
C THR A 325 -0.56 -21.75 22.81
N LEU A 326 -0.58 -22.77 21.95
CA LEU A 326 0.02 -24.07 22.27
C LEU A 326 1.52 -23.94 22.54
N PHE A 327 2.24 -23.24 21.68
CA PHE A 327 3.69 -23.08 21.84
C PHE A 327 4.06 -22.36 23.15
N GLN A 328 3.28 -21.36 23.56
CA GLN A 328 3.43 -20.68 24.84
C GLN A 328 3.14 -21.60 26.05
N LEU A 329 2.13 -22.46 25.97
CA LEU A 329 1.81 -23.41 27.04
C LEU A 329 2.91 -24.46 27.24
N TYR A 330 3.48 -24.96 26.15
CA TYR A 330 4.52 -25.98 26.21
C TYR A 330 5.94 -25.42 26.43
N MET A 331 6.18 -24.15 26.10
CA MET A 331 7.46 -23.47 26.33
C MET A 331 7.29 -22.12 27.06
N PRO A 332 6.84 -22.12 28.32
CA PRO A 332 6.45 -20.92 29.07
C PRO A 332 7.61 -19.96 29.39
N GLY A 333 8.87 -20.40 29.24
CA GLY A 333 10.06 -19.56 29.46
C GLY A 333 10.56 -18.81 28.21
N THR A 334 9.86 -18.90 27.09
CA THR A 334 10.28 -18.24 25.84
C THR A 334 9.92 -16.76 25.87
N GLU A 335 10.91 -15.88 25.71
CA GLU A 335 10.66 -14.45 25.53
C GLU A 335 10.18 -14.15 24.11
N TYR A 336 9.08 -13.40 24.01
CA TYR A 336 8.53 -12.94 22.74
C TYR A 336 8.62 -11.41 22.67
N ARG A 337 8.77 -10.88 21.45
CA ARG A 337 8.68 -9.43 21.21
C ARG A 337 7.30 -8.91 21.62
N LYS A 338 7.23 -7.69 22.18
CA LYS A 338 5.99 -7.07 22.66
C LYS A 338 4.90 -7.02 21.60
N LEU A 339 5.25 -6.66 20.37
CA LEU A 339 4.29 -6.61 19.26
C LEU A 339 3.70 -7.99 18.94
N PHE A 340 4.51 -9.04 19.02
CA PHE A 340 4.06 -10.41 18.81
C PHE A 340 3.05 -10.82 19.88
N VAL A 341 3.35 -10.51 21.14
CA VAL A 341 2.43 -10.76 22.26
C VAL A 341 1.12 -10.00 22.07
N GLU A 342 1.16 -8.70 21.76
CA GLU A 342 -0.07 -7.91 21.60
C GLU A 342 -0.97 -8.44 20.47
N VAL A 343 -0.41 -8.81 19.31
CA VAL A 343 -1.23 -9.26 18.18
C VAL A 343 -1.77 -10.68 18.37
N CYS A 344 -1.02 -11.57 19.01
CA CYS A 344 -1.50 -12.93 19.25
C CYS A 344 -2.44 -13.05 20.46
N HIS A 345 -2.50 -12.04 21.33
CA HIS A 345 -3.37 -11.98 22.51
C HIS A 345 -4.51 -10.94 22.40
N SER A 346 -4.75 -10.37 21.22
CA SER A 346 -5.89 -9.51 20.91
C SER A 346 -6.94 -10.20 20.05
#